data_AF-A0A954BCW3-F1
#
_entry.id   AF-A0A954BCW3-F1
#
_cell.length_a   1.000
_cell.length_b   1.000
_cell.length_c   1.000
_cell.angle_alpha   90.00
_cell.angle_beta   90.00
_cell.angle_gamma   90.00
#
_symmetry.space_group_name_H-M   'P 1'
#
loop_
_entity.id
_entity.type
_entity.pdbx_description
1 polymer ?
#
loop_
_entity_poly.entity_id
_entity_poly.type
_entity_poly.pdbx_seq_one_letter_code
_entity_poly.pdbx_strand_id
1 'polypeptide(L)'
;YTNSVIVMRGLAQASRADAPVAVIVDGVPQDDSKQLNSRLFDIEQIEVLRGPQGSIYGRNAEAGAIVIRTKAATDEFSAFADMSYGNGETFDGSMGLSGPIVPGKIRFRVAGNYYTSDGVIKNSFTGEGADKVDHDLNVRGNLDFLFSEETSLRLIVNYGEFDAAGVIFAPVFSGDANDFVVPQSNFPNYGYGNSQGYTAQFTHEMPFATFSSISGYTKLKQRQITDLDFTSSPGIGNNQPYEREIASQEIRLVSPGDQPFRWLVAA
;
A
#
# COMPACT_ATOMS: atom_id res chain seq x y z
N TYR A 1 -0.09 8.80 -10.61
CA TYR A 1 -0.40 8.50 -9.20
C TYR A 1 -0.28 9.73 -8.31
N THR A 2 -1.39 10.11 -7.67
CA THR A 2 -1.49 11.22 -6.69
C THR A 2 -1.13 10.74 -5.29
N ASN A 3 -0.70 11.62 -4.39
CA ASN A 3 -0.45 11.22 -3.00
C ASN A 3 -1.79 10.98 -2.27
N SER A 4 -1.89 9.90 -1.51
CA SER A 4 -3.02 9.65 -0.62
C SER A 4 -2.85 10.42 0.69
N VAL A 5 -3.89 11.15 1.12
CA VAL A 5 -3.91 11.86 2.41
C VAL A 5 -4.97 11.23 3.30
N ILE A 6 -4.54 10.64 4.41
CA ILE A 6 -5.44 10.08 5.43
C ILE A 6 -5.77 11.17 6.45
N VAL A 7 -7.07 11.33 6.74
CA VAL A 7 -7.58 12.22 7.78
C VAL A 7 -8.27 11.40 8.86
N MET A 8 -7.81 11.48 10.10
CA MET A 8 -8.43 10.81 11.23
C MET A 8 -8.62 11.78 12.40
N ARG A 9 -9.85 11.85 12.91
CA ARG A 9 -10.23 12.79 13.99
C ARG A 9 -9.84 14.26 13.70
N GLY A 10 -9.89 14.67 12.43
CA GLY A 10 -9.53 16.04 12.02
C GLY A 10 -8.03 16.31 11.93
N LEU A 11 -7.17 15.32 12.17
CA LEU A 11 -5.74 15.40 11.92
C LEU A 11 -5.44 14.83 10.54
N ALA A 12 -4.79 15.64 9.70
CA ALA A 12 -4.39 15.30 8.34
C ALA A 12 -2.87 15.47 8.20
N GLN A 13 -2.28 14.72 7.28
CA GLN A 13 -0.87 14.92 6.91
C GLN A 13 -0.68 16.34 6.35
N ALA A 14 0.21 17.12 6.97
CA ALA A 14 0.64 18.39 6.39
C ALA A 14 1.53 18.13 5.15
N SER A 15 1.52 19.05 4.18
CA SER A 15 2.30 18.88 2.95
C SER A 15 3.78 18.63 3.26
N ARG A 16 4.30 17.49 2.77
CA ARG A 16 5.69 17.02 2.99
C ARG A 16 6.07 16.73 4.45
N ALA A 17 5.10 16.61 5.35
CA ALA A 17 5.30 16.13 6.71
C ALA A 17 4.99 14.62 6.81
N ASP A 18 5.34 14.01 7.93
CA ASP A 18 4.91 12.63 8.21
C ASP A 18 3.39 12.56 8.42
N ALA A 19 2.78 11.43 8.06
CA ALA A 19 1.37 11.21 8.29
C ALA A 19 1.08 11.03 9.80
N PRO A 20 -0.01 11.60 10.34
CA PRO A 20 -0.39 11.41 11.74
C PRO A 20 -1.12 10.08 11.99
N VAL A 21 -1.31 9.26 10.94
CA VAL A 21 -1.94 7.93 11.01
C VAL A 21 -0.94 6.90 10.51
N ALA A 22 -0.66 5.90 11.36
CA ALA A 22 0.29 4.86 11.03
C ALA A 22 -0.42 3.84 10.14
N VAL A 23 0.17 3.48 9.01
CA VAL A 23 -0.34 2.39 8.17
C VAL A 23 0.66 1.25 8.25
N ILE A 24 0.16 0.07 8.61
CA ILE A 24 0.99 -1.13 8.81
C ILE A 24 0.43 -2.23 7.92
N VAL A 25 1.27 -2.79 7.05
CA VAL A 25 0.91 -3.91 6.17
C VAL A 25 1.72 -5.13 6.59
N ASP A 26 1.05 -6.19 7.02
CA ASP A 26 1.70 -7.44 7.46
C ASP A 26 2.80 -7.19 8.52
N GLY A 27 2.54 -6.25 9.44
CA GLY A 27 3.48 -5.84 10.50
C GLY A 27 4.56 -4.84 10.09
N VAL A 28 4.66 -4.49 8.80
CA VAL A 28 5.66 -3.56 8.29
C VAL A 28 5.06 -2.15 8.14
N PRO A 29 5.62 -1.12 8.81
CA PRO A 29 5.19 0.26 8.66
C PRO A 29 5.32 0.77 7.22
N GLN A 30 4.32 1.51 6.76
CA GLN A 30 4.30 2.23 5.50
C GLN A 30 4.45 3.73 5.81
N ASP A 31 5.69 4.22 5.76
CA ASP A 31 6.01 5.61 6.15
C ASP A 31 5.87 6.62 5.00
N ASP A 32 5.66 6.15 3.77
CA ASP A 32 5.44 7.04 2.62
C ASP A 32 3.99 6.95 2.14
N SER A 33 3.33 8.11 2.09
CA SER A 33 1.98 8.29 1.50
C SER A 33 1.82 7.67 0.11
N LYS A 34 2.90 7.55 -0.67
CA LYS A 34 2.90 6.94 -2.00
C LYS A 34 2.80 5.42 -1.97
N GLN A 35 3.21 4.77 -0.87
CA GLN A 35 3.02 3.32 -0.68
C GLN A 35 1.53 2.98 -0.48
N LEU A 36 0.73 3.94 0.00
CA LEU A 36 -0.71 3.77 0.23
C LEU A 36 -1.53 3.73 -1.06
N ASN A 37 -0.91 4.05 -2.18
CA ASN A 37 -1.56 4.05 -3.48
C ASN A 37 -1.62 2.67 -4.15
N SER A 38 -0.94 1.66 -3.59
CA SER A 38 -1.03 0.30 -4.11
C SER A 38 -2.44 -0.26 -3.89
N ARG A 39 -2.93 -1.00 -4.88
CA ARG A 39 -4.24 -1.63 -4.84
C ARG A 39 -4.35 -2.61 -3.67
N LEU A 40 -5.50 -2.62 -3.02
CA LEU A 40 -5.82 -3.60 -1.99
C LEU A 40 -6.47 -4.82 -2.63
N PHE A 41 -5.68 -5.88 -2.79
CA PHE A 41 -6.12 -7.18 -3.28
C PHE A 41 -5.65 -8.27 -2.32
N ASP A 42 -6.37 -9.39 -2.31
CA ASP A 42 -6.01 -10.55 -1.49
C ASP A 42 -5.86 -10.25 0.02
N ILE A 43 -6.74 -9.38 0.51
CA ILE A 43 -6.74 -8.90 1.90
C ILE A 43 -7.59 -9.84 2.76
N GLU A 44 -7.07 -10.18 3.94
CA GLU A 44 -7.83 -10.89 4.98
C GLU A 44 -8.65 -9.89 5.80
N GLN A 45 -8.00 -8.82 6.25
CA GLN A 45 -8.61 -7.87 7.16
C GLN A 45 -7.95 -6.49 7.09
N ILE A 46 -8.76 -5.45 7.34
CA ILE A 46 -8.31 -4.09 7.61
C ILE A 46 -8.88 -3.65 8.96
N GLU A 47 -8.01 -3.27 9.88
CA GLU A 47 -8.36 -2.78 11.21
C GLU A 47 -8.08 -1.28 11.30
N VAL A 48 -9.02 -0.51 11.84
CA VAL A 48 -8.88 0.95 11.99
C VAL A 48 -9.00 1.32 13.46
N LEU A 49 -7.88 1.73 14.05
CA LEU A 49 -7.77 2.16 15.44
C LEU A 49 -7.81 3.69 15.49
N ARG A 50 -8.85 4.24 16.13
CA ARG A 50 -9.07 5.70 16.20
C ARG A 50 -8.56 6.29 17.51
N GLY A 51 -7.76 7.34 17.43
CA GLY A 51 -7.10 7.99 18.56
C GLY A 51 -5.68 7.48 18.79
N PRO A 52 -4.87 8.16 19.63
CA PRO A 52 -3.43 7.90 19.73
C PRO A 52 -3.10 6.42 19.99
N GLN A 53 -2.20 5.85 19.18
CA GLN A 53 -1.70 4.46 19.31
C GLN A 53 -0.16 4.36 19.36
N GLY A 54 0.53 5.44 19.74
CA GLY A 54 1.99 5.50 19.71
C GLY A 54 2.70 4.47 20.60
N SER A 55 2.04 3.95 21.65
CA SER A 55 2.61 2.90 22.51
C SER A 55 2.70 1.53 21.84
N ILE A 56 1.87 1.25 20.83
CA ILE A 56 1.79 -0.05 20.16
C ILE A 56 2.42 0.01 18.77
N TYR A 57 2.16 1.08 18.00
CA TYR A 57 2.61 1.20 16.62
C TYR A 57 3.72 2.24 16.42
N GLY A 58 4.15 2.93 17.49
CA GLY A 58 5.27 3.85 17.45
C GLY A 58 4.97 5.16 16.72
N ARG A 59 5.89 5.55 15.84
CA ARG A 59 5.84 6.82 15.09
C ARG A 59 4.58 6.89 14.22
N ASN A 60 4.13 8.12 13.91
CA ASN A 60 3.03 8.39 12.98
C ASN A 60 1.65 7.92 13.49
N ALA A 61 1.50 7.61 14.78
CA ALA A 61 0.26 7.07 15.35
C ALA A 61 -0.46 8.06 16.28
N GLU A 62 -0.29 9.37 16.09
CA GLU A 62 -0.89 10.42 16.91
C GLU A 62 -2.41 10.48 16.75
N ALA A 63 -2.90 10.34 15.53
CA ALA A 63 -4.32 10.33 15.21
C ALA A 63 -4.92 8.91 15.29
N GLY A 64 -4.10 7.88 15.04
CA GLY A 64 -4.45 6.47 15.13
C GLY A 64 -3.63 5.58 14.22
N ALA A 65 -4.16 4.39 13.91
CA ALA A 65 -3.48 3.41 13.06
C ALA A 65 -4.46 2.64 12.15
N ILE A 66 -3.97 2.22 10.99
CA ILE A 66 -4.62 1.32 10.05
C ILE A 66 -3.72 0.09 9.90
N VAL A 67 -4.23 -1.09 10.25
CA VAL A 67 -3.49 -2.35 10.15
C VAL A 67 -4.13 -3.21 9.07
N ILE A 68 -3.36 -3.54 8.06
CA ILE A 68 -3.77 -4.35 6.91
C ILE A 68 -3.08 -5.70 7.01
N ARG A 69 -3.87 -6.77 6.98
CA ARG A 69 -3.37 -8.16 6.99
C ARG A 69 -3.77 -8.84 5.69
N THR A 70 -2.79 -9.48 5.05
CA THR A 70 -3.04 -10.23 3.81
C THR A 70 -3.17 -11.71 4.06
N LYS A 71 -3.95 -12.37 3.19
CA LYS A 71 -4.31 -13.76 3.37
C LYS A 71 -3.07 -14.65 3.49
N ALA A 72 -3.06 -15.49 4.51
CA ALA A 72 -2.00 -16.49 4.72
C ALA A 72 -2.14 -17.64 3.70
N ALA A 73 -1.09 -18.47 3.60
CA ALA A 73 -1.17 -19.66 2.77
C ALA A 73 -2.10 -20.71 3.42
N THR A 74 -2.87 -21.42 2.60
CA THR A 74 -3.86 -22.41 3.04
C THR A 74 -3.29 -23.82 3.12
N ASP A 75 -3.86 -24.65 4.00
CA ASP A 75 -3.46 -26.07 4.13
C ASP A 75 -4.00 -26.96 3.01
N GLU A 76 -5.08 -26.52 2.36
CA GLU A 76 -5.65 -27.15 1.17
C GLU A 76 -5.52 -26.21 -0.04
N PHE A 77 -5.60 -26.77 -1.24
CA PHE A 77 -5.59 -25.96 -2.45
C PHE A 77 -6.82 -25.02 -2.49
N SER A 78 -6.56 -23.73 -2.68
CA SER A 78 -7.58 -22.69 -2.80
C SER A 78 -7.21 -21.75 -3.93
N ALA A 79 -8.20 -21.26 -4.66
CA ALA A 79 -8.02 -20.24 -5.69
C ALA A 79 -9.17 -19.22 -5.64
N PHE A 80 -8.91 -18.01 -6.11
CA PHE A 80 -9.92 -16.98 -6.29
C PHE A 80 -9.63 -16.18 -7.57
N ALA A 81 -10.68 -15.60 -8.13
CA ALA A 81 -10.58 -14.64 -9.21
C ALA A 81 -11.75 -13.65 -9.11
N ASP A 82 -11.45 -12.36 -9.22
CA ASP A 82 -12.39 -11.26 -9.20
C ASP A 82 -12.08 -10.36 -10.40
N MET A 83 -13.09 -9.96 -11.16
CA MET A 83 -12.92 -9.11 -12.34
C MET A 83 -14.05 -8.10 -12.42
N SER A 84 -13.73 -6.87 -12.83
CA SER A 84 -14.69 -5.82 -13.06
C SER A 84 -14.33 -5.03 -14.32
N TYR A 85 -15.38 -4.55 -15.00
CA TYR A 85 -15.27 -3.66 -16.16
C TYR A 85 -16.29 -2.54 -16.02
N GLY A 86 -15.90 -1.30 -16.32
CA GLY A 86 -16.75 -0.14 -16.05
C GLY A 86 -16.40 1.12 -16.85
N ASN A 87 -16.94 2.25 -16.39
CA ASN A 87 -16.77 3.55 -17.05
C ASN A 87 -15.30 3.93 -17.25
N GLY A 88 -15.01 4.65 -18.33
CA GLY A 88 -13.63 5.02 -18.71
C GLY A 88 -12.82 3.82 -19.20
N GLU A 89 -13.46 2.86 -19.86
CA GLU A 89 -12.86 1.60 -20.32
C GLU A 89 -12.04 0.88 -19.24
N THR A 90 -12.51 1.01 -17.99
CA THR A 90 -11.76 0.57 -16.82
C THR A 90 -11.85 -0.93 -16.67
N PHE A 91 -10.71 -1.59 -16.52
CA PHE A 91 -10.60 -2.99 -16.13
C PHE A 91 -9.87 -3.10 -14.79
N ASP A 92 -10.41 -3.88 -13.86
CA ASP A 92 -9.75 -4.26 -12.62
C ASP A 92 -9.92 -5.76 -12.40
N GLY A 93 -8.80 -6.49 -12.34
CA GLY A 93 -8.79 -7.93 -12.17
C GLY A 93 -7.83 -8.37 -11.09
N SER A 94 -8.29 -9.21 -10.18
CA SER A 94 -7.47 -9.90 -9.19
C SER A 94 -7.61 -11.40 -9.28
N MET A 95 -6.53 -12.11 -9.05
CA MET A 95 -6.56 -13.56 -8.94
C MET A 95 -5.48 -14.04 -7.99
N GLY A 96 -5.68 -15.23 -7.44
CA GLY A 96 -4.66 -15.85 -6.62
C GLY A 96 -4.95 -17.30 -6.33
N LEU A 97 -3.91 -17.98 -5.89
CA LEU A 97 -3.91 -19.40 -5.59
C LEU A 97 -3.06 -19.65 -4.35
N SER A 98 -3.39 -20.72 -3.64
CA SER A 98 -2.74 -21.10 -2.40
C SER A 98 -2.86 -22.59 -2.14
N GLY A 99 -1.97 -23.12 -1.31
CA GLY A 99 -2.05 -24.50 -0.85
C GLY A 99 -0.73 -24.99 -0.26
N PRO A 100 -0.62 -26.30 0.01
CA PRO A 100 0.60 -26.90 0.49
C PRO A 100 1.57 -27.18 -0.68
N ILE A 101 2.85 -26.84 -0.50
CA ILE A 101 3.95 -27.38 -1.32
C ILE A 101 4.39 -28.73 -0.74
N VAL A 102 4.61 -28.75 0.58
CA VAL A 102 4.92 -29.95 1.35
C VAL A 102 3.89 -30.02 2.48
N PRO A 103 2.95 -30.97 2.47
CA PRO A 103 1.90 -31.07 3.48
C PRO A 103 2.47 -31.01 4.91
N GLY A 104 1.92 -30.12 5.73
CA GLY A 104 2.33 -29.91 7.12
C GLY A 104 3.70 -29.24 7.32
N LYS A 105 4.38 -28.77 6.25
CA LYS A 105 5.72 -28.16 6.37
C LYS A 105 5.89 -26.86 5.59
N ILE A 106 5.44 -26.82 4.34
CA ILE A 106 5.63 -25.65 3.48
C ILE A 106 4.32 -25.37 2.75
N ARG A 107 3.85 -24.14 2.84
CA ARG A 107 2.66 -23.65 2.14
C ARG A 107 3.01 -22.41 1.34
N PHE A 108 2.20 -22.15 0.32
CA PHE A 108 2.38 -20.99 -0.53
C PHE A 108 1.08 -20.26 -0.81
N ARG A 109 1.20 -18.99 -1.12
CA ARG A 109 0.16 -18.20 -1.77
C ARG A 109 0.81 -17.27 -2.78
N VAL A 110 0.18 -17.14 -3.94
CA VAL A 110 0.52 -16.13 -4.93
C VAL A 110 -0.76 -15.45 -5.34
N ALA A 111 -0.77 -14.12 -5.33
CA ALA A 111 -1.88 -13.31 -5.79
C ALA A 111 -1.37 -12.14 -6.64
N GLY A 112 -2.18 -11.70 -7.58
CA GLY A 112 -1.90 -10.55 -8.41
C GLY A 112 -3.15 -9.71 -8.64
N ASN A 113 -2.92 -8.44 -8.95
CA ASN A 113 -3.92 -7.48 -9.40
C ASN A 113 -3.39 -6.75 -10.64
N TYR A 114 -4.28 -6.52 -11.60
CA TYR A 114 -3.99 -5.73 -12.78
C TYR A 114 -5.14 -4.74 -13.01
N TYR A 115 -4.78 -3.48 -13.18
CA TYR A 115 -5.72 -2.40 -13.39
C TYR A 115 -5.34 -1.52 -14.60
N THR A 116 -6.34 -1.15 -15.39
CA THR A 116 -6.21 -0.18 -16.48
C THR A 116 -7.45 0.72 -16.51
N SER A 117 -7.31 1.94 -16.99
CA SER A 117 -8.44 2.85 -17.20
C SER A 117 -8.06 3.93 -18.19
N ASP A 118 -8.91 4.23 -19.17
CA ASP A 118 -8.79 5.41 -20.01
C ASP A 118 -9.22 6.70 -19.28
N GLY A 119 -9.75 6.56 -18.07
CA GLY A 119 -10.22 7.68 -17.24
C GLY A 119 -11.60 8.19 -17.66
N VAL A 120 -12.21 9.01 -16.81
CA VAL A 120 -13.49 9.66 -17.08
C VAL A 120 -13.35 11.16 -17.31
N ILE A 121 -12.19 11.72 -16.96
CA ILE A 121 -11.88 13.14 -17.11
C ILE A 121 -11.05 13.30 -18.38
N LYS A 122 -11.58 14.02 -19.36
CA LYS A 122 -10.81 14.36 -20.57
C LYS A 122 -10.12 15.69 -20.39
N ASN A 123 -8.86 15.75 -20.80
CA ASN A 123 -8.16 17.01 -20.97
C ASN A 123 -8.79 17.76 -22.17
N SER A 124 -9.32 18.96 -21.96
CA SER A 124 -10.01 19.70 -23.02
C SER A 124 -9.09 20.25 -24.10
N PHE A 125 -7.78 20.33 -23.83
CA PHE A 125 -6.77 20.78 -24.79
C PHE A 125 -6.22 19.64 -25.64
N THR A 126 -5.83 18.52 -25.02
CA THR A 126 -5.24 17.37 -25.74
C THR A 126 -6.26 16.34 -26.20
N GLY A 127 -7.44 16.27 -25.57
CA GLY A 127 -8.46 15.23 -25.78
C GLY A 127 -8.20 13.91 -25.06
N GLU A 128 -7.01 13.75 -24.47
CA GLU A 128 -6.56 12.54 -23.77
C GLU A 128 -7.21 12.39 -22.38
N GLY A 129 -7.24 11.16 -21.86
CA GLY A 129 -7.66 10.87 -20.50
C GLY A 129 -6.72 11.49 -19.48
N ALA A 130 -7.20 12.52 -18.77
CA ALA A 130 -6.42 13.22 -17.76
C ALA A 130 -6.15 12.33 -16.54
N ASP A 131 -7.08 11.43 -16.20
CA ASP A 131 -7.02 10.45 -15.12
C ASP A 131 -6.75 9.02 -15.59
N LYS A 132 -6.20 8.87 -16.81
CA LYS A 132 -5.83 7.58 -17.39
C LYS A 132 -4.85 6.83 -16.48
N VAL A 133 -5.03 5.52 -16.37
CA VAL A 133 -4.03 4.56 -15.88
C VAL A 133 -3.73 3.60 -17.02
N ASP A 134 -2.53 3.73 -17.61
CA ASP A 134 -2.12 2.87 -18.71
C ASP A 134 -1.99 1.42 -18.23
N HIS A 135 -1.32 1.22 -17.10
CA HIS A 135 -1.33 -0.02 -16.36
C HIS A 135 -0.93 0.19 -14.89
N ASP A 136 -1.46 -0.66 -14.02
CA ASP A 136 -1.00 -0.84 -12.65
C ASP A 136 -1.04 -2.34 -12.33
N LEU A 137 0.14 -2.93 -12.16
CA LEU A 137 0.34 -4.35 -11.90
C LEU A 137 0.90 -4.51 -10.49
N ASN A 138 0.24 -5.33 -9.69
CA ASN A 138 0.71 -5.70 -8.36
C ASN A 138 0.76 -7.23 -8.22
N VAL A 139 1.83 -7.76 -7.66
CA VAL A 139 2.04 -9.19 -7.42
C VAL A 139 2.56 -9.40 -6.01
N ARG A 140 2.00 -10.39 -5.32
CA ARG A 140 2.40 -10.81 -3.98
C ARG A 140 2.62 -12.32 -3.95
N GLY A 141 3.75 -12.74 -3.42
CA GLY A 141 4.03 -14.12 -3.08
C GLY A 141 4.28 -14.26 -1.59
N ASN A 142 3.78 -15.33 -0.98
CA ASN A 142 4.19 -15.73 0.36
C ASN A 142 4.52 -17.22 0.45
N LEU A 143 5.46 -17.51 1.34
CA LEU A 143 5.86 -18.86 1.71
C LEU A 143 5.82 -18.97 3.23
N ASP A 144 5.08 -19.97 3.72
CA ASP A 144 5.00 -20.29 5.13
C ASP A 144 5.79 -21.58 5.37
N PHE A 145 6.79 -21.52 6.24
CA PHE A 145 7.54 -22.67 6.75
C PHE A 145 7.04 -23.00 8.15
N LEU A 146 6.52 -24.21 8.31
CA LEU A 146 6.05 -24.78 9.56
C LEU A 146 7.12 -25.76 10.04
N PHE A 147 8.03 -25.27 10.90
CA PHE A 147 9.13 -26.09 11.41
C PHE A 147 8.65 -27.07 12.50
N SER A 148 7.69 -26.64 13.32
CA SER A 148 6.95 -27.44 14.32
C SER A 148 5.56 -26.82 14.56
N GLU A 149 4.78 -27.35 15.50
CA GLU A 149 3.51 -26.74 15.92
C GLU A 149 3.73 -25.35 16.56
N GLU A 150 4.89 -25.13 17.17
CA GLU A 150 5.26 -23.92 17.91
C GLU A 150 6.11 -22.95 17.09
N THR A 151 6.71 -23.40 15.98
CA THR A 151 7.75 -22.62 15.28
C THR A 151 7.42 -22.45 13.80
N SER A 152 7.31 -21.20 13.38
CA SER A 152 7.02 -20.86 11.99
C SER A 152 7.81 -19.66 11.48
N LEU A 153 8.02 -19.63 10.16
CA LEU A 153 8.57 -18.50 9.42
C LEU A 153 7.70 -18.23 8.21
N ARG A 154 7.20 -17.00 8.08
CA ARG A 154 6.50 -16.52 6.89
C ARG A 154 7.36 -15.52 6.15
N LEU A 155 7.59 -15.77 4.87
CA LEU A 155 8.26 -14.85 3.96
C LEU A 155 7.24 -14.26 2.99
N ILE A 156 7.26 -12.95 2.80
CA ILE A 156 6.35 -12.24 1.88
C ILE A 156 7.20 -11.39 0.94
N VAL A 157 6.91 -11.46 -0.35
CA VAL A 157 7.51 -10.63 -1.38
C VAL A 157 6.39 -9.92 -2.14
N ASN A 158 6.53 -8.61 -2.32
CA ASN A 158 5.60 -7.78 -3.06
C ASN A 158 6.35 -7.05 -4.18
N TYR A 159 5.75 -6.99 -5.35
CA TYR A 159 6.18 -6.16 -6.47
C TYR A 159 4.98 -5.38 -7.00
N GLY A 160 5.17 -4.10 -7.27
CA GLY A 160 4.19 -3.25 -7.92
C GLY A 160 4.86 -2.40 -8.99
N GLU A 161 4.19 -2.19 -10.11
CA GLU A 161 4.63 -1.29 -11.17
C GLU A 161 3.41 -0.59 -11.77
N PHE A 162 3.57 0.70 -12.08
CA PHE A 162 2.52 1.46 -12.71
C PHE A 162 3.07 2.44 -13.74
N ASP A 163 2.23 2.73 -14.74
CA ASP A 163 2.28 3.91 -15.58
C ASP A 163 0.87 4.52 -15.64
N ALA A 164 0.77 5.79 -15.28
CA ALA A 164 -0.49 6.48 -15.17
C ALA A 164 -0.32 7.96 -15.48
N ALA A 165 -1.44 8.63 -15.71
CA ALA A 165 -1.49 10.07 -15.77
C ALA A 165 -0.96 10.70 -14.46
N GLY A 166 -0.38 11.87 -14.64
CA GLY A 166 0.33 12.63 -13.62
C GLY A 166 -0.63 13.39 -12.71
N VAL A 167 -0.13 14.48 -12.13
CA VAL A 167 -1.00 15.37 -11.37
C VAL A 167 -1.94 16.10 -12.32
N ILE A 168 -3.21 16.17 -11.95
CA ILE A 168 -4.25 16.86 -12.70
C ILE A 168 -4.74 18.01 -11.82
N PHE A 169 -4.31 19.23 -12.13
CA PHE A 169 -4.90 20.44 -11.57
C PHE A 169 -5.47 21.30 -12.70
N ALA A 170 -6.42 22.16 -12.34
CA ALA A 170 -6.94 23.20 -13.19
C ALA A 170 -7.05 24.48 -12.34
N PRO A 171 -6.49 25.62 -12.79
CA PRO A 171 -6.62 26.86 -12.04
C PRO A 171 -8.06 27.37 -12.13
N VAL A 172 -8.65 27.67 -10.98
CA VAL A 172 -10.02 28.23 -10.85
C VAL A 172 -9.91 29.67 -10.39
N PHE A 173 -10.35 30.61 -11.23
CA PHE A 173 -10.23 32.06 -10.99
C PHE A 173 -11.54 32.73 -10.59
N SER A 174 -12.66 32.01 -10.59
CA SER A 174 -13.98 32.54 -10.26
C SER A 174 -14.14 32.92 -8.79
N GLY A 175 -13.31 32.36 -7.91
CA GLY A 175 -13.43 32.54 -6.45
C GLY A 175 -14.58 31.75 -5.82
N ASP A 176 -15.37 31.01 -6.63
CA ASP A 176 -16.39 30.09 -6.14
C ASP A 176 -15.76 28.71 -5.92
N ALA A 177 -15.88 28.20 -4.70
CA ALA A 177 -15.36 26.89 -4.33
C ALA A 177 -16.09 25.72 -5.03
N ASN A 178 -17.27 25.97 -5.61
CA ASN A 178 -18.06 24.97 -6.34
C ASN A 178 -17.83 25.02 -7.86
N ASP A 179 -17.01 25.95 -8.34
CA ASP A 179 -16.69 26.03 -9.76
C ASP A 179 -15.73 24.89 -10.15
N PHE A 180 -15.97 24.30 -11.32
CA PHE A 180 -15.20 23.18 -11.84
C PHE A 180 -14.67 23.51 -13.23
N VAL A 181 -13.35 23.51 -13.36
CA VAL A 181 -12.66 23.71 -14.63
C VAL A 181 -12.09 22.38 -15.10
N VAL A 182 -12.44 22.00 -16.33
CA VAL A 182 -11.88 20.79 -16.96
C VAL A 182 -10.37 20.99 -17.17
N PRO A 183 -9.53 19.99 -16.86
CA PRO A 183 -8.09 20.08 -17.06
C PRO A 183 -7.74 20.42 -18.51
N GLN A 184 -6.77 21.31 -18.72
CA GLN A 184 -6.42 21.83 -20.05
C GLN A 184 -4.91 21.95 -20.28
N SER A 185 -4.12 21.28 -19.45
CA SER A 185 -2.65 21.24 -19.53
C SER A 185 -2.18 20.84 -20.93
N ASN A 186 -1.23 21.58 -21.49
CA ASN A 186 -0.56 21.22 -22.74
C ASN A 186 0.65 20.30 -22.55
N PHE A 187 1.06 20.06 -21.31
CA PHE A 187 2.15 19.16 -20.98
C PHE A 187 1.64 17.72 -20.83
N PRO A 188 2.42 16.70 -21.26
CA PRO A 188 2.13 15.32 -20.92
C PRO A 188 2.31 15.14 -19.40
N ASN A 189 1.21 15.10 -18.67
CA ASN A 189 1.21 14.79 -17.24
C ASN A 189 1.21 13.28 -17.08
N TYR A 190 2.32 12.70 -16.64
CA TYR A 190 2.43 11.27 -16.39
C TYR A 190 3.31 10.97 -15.19
N GLY A 191 3.06 9.83 -14.58
CA GLY A 191 3.84 9.30 -13.49
C GLY A 191 3.96 7.80 -13.63
N TYR A 192 5.18 7.32 -13.48
CA TYR A 192 5.49 5.89 -13.52
C TYR A 192 6.41 5.54 -12.37
N GLY A 193 6.37 4.29 -11.94
CA GLY A 193 7.14 3.85 -10.81
C GLY A 193 7.00 2.37 -10.53
N ASN A 194 7.83 1.89 -9.61
CA ASN A 194 7.73 0.55 -9.06
C ASN A 194 8.00 0.55 -7.56
N SER A 195 7.49 -0.48 -6.91
CA SER A 195 7.71 -0.76 -5.50
C SER A 195 8.09 -2.22 -5.30
N GLN A 196 9.03 -2.46 -4.40
CA GLN A 196 9.46 -3.78 -3.97
C GLN A 196 9.37 -3.88 -2.45
N GLY A 197 8.79 -4.95 -1.94
CA GLY A 197 8.67 -5.20 -0.52
C GLY A 197 9.11 -6.61 -0.16
N TYR A 198 9.87 -6.76 0.91
CA TYR A 198 10.29 -8.05 1.47
C TYR A 198 9.96 -8.05 2.96
N THR A 199 9.28 -9.09 3.42
CA THR A 199 8.93 -9.26 4.84
C THR A 199 9.30 -10.65 5.30
N ALA A 200 9.88 -10.75 6.48
CA ALA A 200 10.11 -12.01 7.19
C ALA A 200 9.44 -11.93 8.56
N GLN A 201 8.57 -12.88 8.88
CA GLN A 201 7.88 -12.98 10.15
C GLN A 201 8.24 -14.33 10.78
N PHE A 202 8.98 -14.31 11.88
CA PHE A 202 9.32 -15.50 12.63
C PHE A 202 8.53 -15.53 13.93
N THR A 203 7.95 -16.69 14.26
CA THR A 203 7.25 -16.92 15.53
C THR A 203 7.74 -18.21 16.16
N HIS A 204 7.99 -18.18 17.47
CA HIS A 204 8.31 -19.35 18.27
C HIS A 204 7.56 -19.30 19.61
N GLU A 205 6.73 -20.30 19.87
CA GLU A 205 5.98 -20.44 21.12
C GLU A 205 6.77 -21.26 22.14
N MET A 206 6.95 -20.68 23.33
CA MET A 206 7.56 -21.34 24.48
C MET A 206 6.54 -21.39 25.62
N PRO A 207 6.68 -22.31 26.59
CA PRO A 207 5.73 -22.43 27.70
C PRO A 207 5.54 -21.14 28.53
N PHE A 208 6.54 -20.26 28.55
CA PHE A 208 6.52 -19.03 29.35
C PHE A 208 6.32 -17.75 28.52
N ALA A 209 6.41 -17.81 27.19
CA ALA A 209 6.26 -16.66 26.31
C ALA A 209 6.18 -17.04 24.82
N THR A 210 5.55 -16.20 24.02
CA THR A 210 5.65 -16.22 22.55
C THR A 210 6.69 -15.21 22.11
N PHE A 211 7.69 -15.67 21.35
CA PHE A 211 8.65 -14.82 20.66
C PHE A 211 8.16 -14.54 19.23
N SER A 212 8.17 -13.27 18.83
CA SER A 212 7.87 -12.86 17.46
C SER A 212 8.91 -11.88 16.96
N SER A 213 9.33 -12.02 15.71
CA SER A 213 10.24 -11.10 15.03
C SER A 213 9.68 -10.78 13.65
N ILE A 214 9.56 -9.50 13.32
CA ILE A 214 9.11 -9.02 12.01
C ILE A 214 10.19 -8.13 11.43
N SER A 215 10.76 -8.53 10.30
CA SER A 215 11.72 -7.75 9.53
C SER A 215 11.07 -7.33 8.23
N GLY A 216 11.16 -6.05 7.87
CA GLY A 216 10.60 -5.51 6.64
C GLY A 216 11.59 -4.63 5.90
N TYR A 217 11.67 -4.77 4.58
CA TYR A 217 12.36 -3.83 3.70
C TYR A 217 11.43 -3.44 2.56
N THR A 218 11.31 -2.14 2.29
CA THR A 218 10.56 -1.63 1.14
C THR A 218 11.39 -0.62 0.38
N LYS A 219 11.30 -0.70 -0.95
CA LYS A 219 11.93 0.23 -1.88
C LYS A 219 10.89 0.74 -2.86
N LEU A 220 10.75 2.05 -2.96
CA LEU A 220 9.85 2.74 -3.87
C LEU A 220 10.67 3.61 -4.81
N LYS A 221 10.42 3.50 -6.11
CA LYS A 221 10.94 4.41 -7.13
C LYS A 221 9.78 4.96 -7.93
N GLN A 222 9.77 6.26 -8.14
CA GLN A 222 8.78 6.94 -8.95
C GLN A 222 9.42 8.09 -9.69
N ARG A 223 8.92 8.38 -10.89
CA ARG A 223 9.14 9.64 -11.57
C ARG A 223 7.80 10.27 -11.90
N GLN A 224 7.69 11.57 -11.66
CA GLN A 224 6.49 12.32 -11.97
C GLN A 224 6.84 13.51 -12.83
N ILE A 225 6.11 13.64 -13.94
CA ILE A 225 6.23 14.76 -14.87
C ILE A 225 4.91 15.51 -14.84
N THR A 226 4.99 16.83 -14.66
CA THR A 226 3.83 17.64 -14.34
C THR A 226 3.98 19.05 -14.90
N ASP A 227 2.93 19.54 -15.55
CA ASP A 227 2.77 20.94 -15.93
C ASP A 227 2.73 21.83 -14.68
N LEU A 228 3.49 22.91 -14.64
CA LEU A 228 3.49 23.82 -13.49
C LEU A 228 2.47 24.95 -13.58
N ASP A 229 1.98 25.27 -14.80
CA ASP A 229 0.94 26.28 -14.97
C ASP A 229 -0.45 25.67 -15.17
N PHE A 230 -0.51 24.39 -15.55
CA PHE A 230 -1.74 23.62 -15.74
C PHE A 230 -2.69 24.21 -16.79
N THR A 231 -2.14 24.99 -17.72
CA THR A 231 -2.87 25.68 -18.77
C THR A 231 -2.55 25.11 -20.16
N SER A 232 -3.29 25.57 -21.15
CA SER A 232 -2.98 25.27 -22.55
C SER A 232 -1.83 26.13 -23.11
N SER A 233 -1.36 27.14 -22.36
CA SER A 233 -0.31 28.06 -22.81
C SER A 233 1.07 27.42 -22.71
N PRO A 234 2.01 27.70 -23.63
CA PRO A 234 3.37 27.17 -23.53
C PRO A 234 3.99 27.48 -22.16
N GLY A 235 4.32 26.41 -21.44
CA GLY A 235 4.65 26.47 -20.03
C GLY A 235 5.93 25.73 -19.67
N ILE A 236 6.25 25.72 -18.37
CA ILE A 236 7.38 24.98 -17.81
C ILE A 236 6.83 23.72 -17.14
N GLY A 237 7.33 22.55 -17.55
CA GLY A 237 7.09 21.31 -16.83
C GLY A 237 8.13 21.07 -15.74
N ASN A 238 7.77 20.24 -14.77
CA ASN A 238 8.67 19.72 -13.76
C ASN A 238 8.87 18.21 -13.96
N ASN A 239 10.08 17.72 -13.65
CA ASN A 239 10.41 16.31 -13.61
C ASN A 239 10.97 15.97 -12.24
N GLN A 240 10.22 15.18 -11.48
CA GLN A 240 10.53 14.83 -10.10
C GLN A 240 10.83 13.33 -9.99
N PRO A 241 12.11 12.91 -10.08
CA PRO A 241 12.50 11.58 -9.65
C PRO A 241 12.40 11.50 -8.11
N TYR A 242 11.92 10.35 -7.64
CA TYR A 242 11.74 10.06 -6.23
C TYR A 242 12.16 8.62 -5.95
N GLU A 243 13.00 8.43 -4.95
CA GLU A 243 13.40 7.11 -4.46
C GLU A 243 13.37 7.11 -2.94
N ARG A 244 12.82 6.04 -2.37
CA ARG A 244 12.73 5.86 -0.93
C ARG A 244 12.99 4.40 -0.58
N GLU A 245 13.81 4.20 0.43
CA GLU A 245 14.07 2.89 1.03
C GLU A 245 13.76 2.94 2.51
N ILE A 246 13.14 1.89 3.02
CA ILE A 246 12.73 1.77 4.42
C ILE A 246 13.07 0.36 4.87
N ALA A 247 13.80 0.26 5.98
CA ALA A 247 14.01 -0.99 6.70
C ALA A 247 13.39 -0.87 8.09
N SER A 248 12.76 -1.93 8.55
CA SER A 248 12.13 -2.03 9.87
C SER A 248 12.43 -3.39 10.49
N GLN A 249 12.57 -3.39 11.81
CA GLN A 249 12.70 -4.58 12.62
C GLN A 249 11.84 -4.38 13.86
N GLU A 250 11.06 -5.38 14.18
CA GLU A 250 10.33 -5.45 15.44
C GLU A 250 10.59 -6.81 16.08
N ILE A 251 10.85 -6.81 17.38
CA ILE A 251 11.00 -8.00 18.21
C ILE A 251 10.04 -7.89 19.37
N ARG A 252 9.26 -8.94 19.63
CA ARG A 252 8.31 -9.03 20.74
C ARG A 252 8.49 -10.31 21.52
N LEU A 253 8.35 -10.22 22.83
CA LEU A 253 8.23 -11.35 23.73
C LEU A 253 7.02 -11.12 24.63
N VAL A 254 6.03 -12.01 24.56
CA VAL A 254 4.71 -11.84 25.20
C VAL A 254 4.39 -13.03 26.08
N SER A 255 4.04 -12.79 27.35
CA SER A 255 3.63 -13.85 28.28
C SER A 255 2.29 -14.49 27.90
N PRO A 256 2.03 -15.77 28.24
CA PRO A 256 0.72 -16.39 28.05
C PRO A 256 -0.41 -15.64 28.75
N GLY A 257 -1.59 -15.60 28.13
CA GLY A 257 -2.74 -14.83 28.61
C GLY A 257 -3.42 -15.41 29.85
N ASP A 258 -3.17 -16.67 30.19
CA ASP A 258 -3.80 -17.38 31.31
C ASP A 258 -3.04 -17.26 32.64
N GLN A 259 -1.90 -16.54 32.65
CA GLN A 259 -1.07 -16.36 33.83
C GLN A 259 -1.51 -15.15 34.70
N PRO A 260 -1.35 -15.21 36.04
CA PRO A 260 -1.67 -14.08 36.94
C PRO A 260 -0.82 -12.82 36.69
N PHE A 261 0.42 -13.00 36.21
CA PHE A 261 1.32 -11.92 35.83
C PHE A 261 1.50 -11.93 34.32
N ARG A 262 1.12 -10.81 33.67
CA ARG A 262 1.22 -10.63 32.21
C ARG A 262 2.20 -9.52 31.89
N TRP A 263 3.03 -9.76 30.89
CA TRP A 263 4.06 -8.82 30.45
C TRP A 263 4.29 -8.91 28.95
N LEU A 264 4.78 -7.80 28.39
CA LEU A 264 5.22 -7.66 27.00
C LEU A 264 6.51 -6.87 27.01
N VAL A 265 7.52 -7.37 26.31
CA VAL A 265 8.75 -6.64 25.99
C VAL A 265 8.85 -6.55 24.49
N ALA A 266 9.03 -5.34 23.97
CA ALA A 266 9.16 -5.09 22.55
C ALA A 266 10.30 -4.10 22.25
N ALA A 267 10.93 -4.27 21.09
CA ALA A 267 12.00 -3.42 20.58
C ALA A 267 11.90 -3.27 19.05
#